data_AF-A0A1V9Y768-F1
#
_entry.id   AF-A0A1V9Y768-F1
#
_cell.length_a   1.000
_cell.length_b   1.000
_cell.length_c   1.000
_cell.angle_alpha   90.00
_cell.angle_beta   90.00
_cell.angle_gamma   90.00
#
_symmetry.space_group_name_H-M   'P 1'
#
loop_
_entity.id
_entity.type
_entity.pdbx_description
1 polymer ?
#
loop_
_entity_poly.entity_id
_entity_poly.type
_entity_poly.pdbx_seq_one_letter_code
_entity_poly.pdbx_strand_id
1 'polypeptide(L)'
;MKKPPKPDYEILAKQQHTAALYQTKVDEVVEAFKKLRLNLNNKIEQELEDEKFKESRPCRIGCVANSSSNSKYYVGALAHVAYYTRAVDRDVVFRHYLLGTRDRAHTADRLFELSATRFTRALAYSPEDNTMLASYATNICSALKYDLDHRTSQEMYKLKVCRALSVFRTRENALGCAEILRNIPRDVSDLFREAYCCVNGLDPTYWTLDPGDTSKITLLQLSTMPLDFFLSGNSKQSSLKGLLIDEIKIFADIIRRVVAVYPTHYGDGLTDLKWLIDLETPIAGEDGRRFDLSCVPDITHHDLNIITSSIRSALAFNLAGCMKVIDKGVCLIAVRCTGIEDLNFSGLAHLTDASIIALAKTCRNLKSLIINQCGLITDTSIEVLEQCMNLRELSLNECGKLTDDSLLVIARAHPRLTRLEVSFCIQFGDFETFAKLSNAV
;
A
#
# COMPACT_ATOMS: atom_id res chain seq x y z
N MET A 1 -89.90 -6.57 -105.24
CA MET A 1 -88.77 -6.00 -104.47
C MET A 1 -88.69 -6.71 -103.11
N LYS A 2 -87.76 -7.64 -102.91
CA LYS A 2 -87.56 -8.33 -101.61
C LYS A 2 -86.78 -7.40 -100.69
N LYS A 3 -87.34 -7.07 -99.52
CA LYS A 3 -86.66 -6.26 -98.48
C LYS A 3 -85.40 -6.98 -98.00
N PRO A 4 -84.29 -6.26 -97.72
CA PRO A 4 -83.07 -6.87 -97.20
C PRO A 4 -83.31 -7.52 -95.84
N PRO A 5 -82.57 -8.60 -95.50
CA PRO A 5 -82.70 -9.25 -94.20
C PRO A 5 -82.29 -8.28 -93.10
N LYS A 6 -83.12 -8.14 -92.06
CA LYS A 6 -82.79 -7.32 -90.89
C LYS A 6 -81.54 -7.93 -90.22
N PRO A 7 -80.52 -7.13 -89.86
CA PRO A 7 -79.37 -7.66 -89.16
C PRO A 7 -79.83 -8.25 -87.82
N ASP A 8 -79.26 -9.39 -87.46
CA ASP A 8 -79.61 -10.12 -86.25
C ASP A 8 -79.00 -9.37 -85.05
N TYR A 9 -79.71 -8.34 -84.59
CA TYR A 9 -79.26 -7.38 -83.58
C TYR A 9 -78.75 -8.04 -82.30
N GLU A 10 -79.21 -9.26 -82.01
CA GLU A 10 -78.78 -10.04 -80.86
C GLU A 10 -77.33 -10.53 -80.96
N ILE A 11 -76.88 -10.91 -82.16
CA ILE A 11 -75.49 -11.37 -82.40
C ILE A 11 -74.53 -10.19 -82.30
N LEU A 12 -74.91 -9.04 -82.86
CA LEU A 12 -74.10 -7.82 -82.84
C LEU A 12 -73.97 -7.24 -81.42
N ALA A 13 -75.06 -7.28 -80.64
CA ALA A 13 -75.05 -6.90 -79.23
C ALA A 13 -74.18 -7.85 -78.37
N LYS A 14 -74.24 -9.16 -78.62
CA LYS A 14 -73.35 -10.14 -77.94
C LYS A 14 -71.89 -9.89 -78.26
N GLN A 15 -71.53 -9.63 -79.51
CA GLN A 15 -70.15 -9.31 -79.90
C GLN A 15 -69.64 -8.03 -79.25
N GLN A 16 -70.45 -6.97 -79.22
CA GLN A 16 -70.10 -5.71 -78.55
C GLN A 16 -69.93 -5.89 -77.04
N HIS A 17 -70.79 -6.67 -76.40
CA HIS A 17 -70.68 -6.97 -74.97
C HIS A 17 -69.42 -7.79 -74.65
N THR A 18 -69.07 -8.76 -75.50
CA THR A 18 -67.87 -9.58 -75.33
C THR A 18 -66.59 -8.76 -75.54
N ALA A 19 -66.59 -7.85 -76.52
CA ALA A 19 -65.48 -6.92 -76.76
C ALA A 19 -65.30 -5.93 -75.60
N ALA A 20 -66.40 -5.41 -75.03
CA ALA A 20 -66.36 -4.55 -73.86
C ALA A 20 -65.79 -5.28 -72.63
N LEU A 21 -66.23 -6.51 -72.35
CA LEU A 21 -65.70 -7.34 -71.27
C LEU A 21 -64.20 -7.65 -71.45
N TYR A 22 -63.76 -7.88 -72.69
CA TYR A 22 -62.36 -8.08 -73.00
C TYR A 22 -61.53 -6.83 -72.71
N GLN A 23 -62.02 -5.65 -73.13
CA GLN A 23 -61.34 -4.39 -72.89
C GLN A 23 -61.23 -4.07 -71.39
N THR A 24 -62.30 -4.27 -70.61
CA THR A 24 -62.26 -4.10 -69.14
C THR A 24 -61.19 -4.97 -68.50
N LYS A 25 -61.10 -6.25 -68.91
CA LYS A 25 -60.06 -7.17 -68.39
C LYS A 25 -58.65 -6.74 -68.79
N VAL A 26 -58.46 -6.23 -70.01
CA VAL A 26 -57.17 -5.69 -70.44
C VAL A 26 -56.77 -4.50 -69.59
N ASP A 27 -57.70 -3.58 -69.32
CA ASP A 27 -57.45 -2.39 -68.51
C ASP A 27 -57.11 -2.76 -67.05
N GLU A 28 -57.78 -3.76 -66.47
CA GLU A 28 -57.46 -4.32 -65.15
C GLU A 28 -56.03 -4.89 -65.10
N VAL A 29 -55.63 -5.65 -66.12
CA VAL A 29 -54.28 -6.22 -66.20
C VAL A 29 -53.22 -5.13 -66.36
N VAL A 30 -53.50 -4.10 -67.17
CA VAL A 30 -52.60 -2.96 -67.37
C VAL A 30 -52.41 -2.18 -66.06
N GLU A 31 -53.45 -1.93 -65.28
CA GLU A 31 -53.32 -1.26 -63.99
C GLU A 31 -52.60 -2.13 -62.94
N ALA A 32 -52.87 -3.43 -62.91
CA ALA A 32 -52.11 -4.35 -62.06
C ALA A 32 -50.61 -4.34 -62.40
N PHE A 33 -50.26 -4.31 -63.68
CA PHE A 33 -48.86 -4.26 -64.13
C PHE A 33 -48.17 -2.93 -63.77
N LYS A 34 -48.86 -1.79 -63.96
CA LYS A 34 -48.35 -0.47 -63.54
C LYS A 34 -48.04 -0.44 -62.04
N LYS A 35 -48.95 -0.96 -61.22
CA LYS A 35 -48.76 -1.04 -59.76
C LYS A 35 -47.57 -1.91 -59.38
N LEU A 36 -47.40 -3.05 -60.04
CA LEU A 36 -46.26 -3.95 -59.80
C LEU A 36 -44.92 -3.27 -60.13
N ARG A 37 -44.87 -2.54 -61.25
CA ARG A 37 -43.68 -1.82 -61.71
C ARG A 37 -43.31 -0.67 -60.77
N LEU A 38 -44.30 0.05 -60.24
CA LEU A 38 -44.08 1.10 -59.24
C LEU A 38 -43.49 0.51 -57.95
N ASN A 39 -44.04 -0.60 -57.46
CA ASN A 39 -43.52 -1.27 -56.26
C ASN A 39 -42.08 -1.77 -56.45
N LEU A 40 -41.76 -2.30 -57.64
CA LEU A 40 -40.39 -2.75 -57.95
C LEU A 40 -39.40 -1.57 -57.91
N ASN A 41 -39.76 -0.44 -58.54
CA ASN A 41 -38.90 0.75 -58.55
C ASN A 41 -38.67 1.30 -57.13
N ASN A 42 -39.73 1.40 -56.31
CA ASN A 42 -39.60 1.86 -54.93
C ASN A 42 -38.69 0.92 -54.10
N LYS A 43 -38.75 -0.39 -54.36
CA LYS A 43 -37.88 -1.35 -53.70
C LYS A 43 -36.41 -1.18 -54.10
N ILE A 44 -36.15 -0.96 -55.39
CA ILE A 44 -34.80 -0.68 -55.89
C ILE A 44 -34.25 0.61 -55.27
N GLU A 45 -35.06 1.67 -55.16
CA GLU A 45 -34.65 2.92 -54.52
C GLU A 45 -34.32 2.73 -53.03
N GLN A 46 -35.14 1.99 -52.29
CA GLN A 46 -34.85 1.64 -50.89
C GLN A 46 -33.55 0.84 -50.74
N GLU A 47 -33.32 -0.14 -51.61
CA GLU A 47 -32.08 -0.94 -51.59
C GLU A 47 -30.84 -0.07 -51.86
N LEU A 48 -30.93 0.87 -52.82
CA LEU A 48 -29.86 1.83 -53.13
C LEU A 48 -29.59 2.81 -51.97
N GLU A 49 -30.63 3.28 -51.28
CA GLU A 49 -30.47 4.11 -50.08
C GLU A 49 -29.82 3.32 -48.94
N ASP A 50 -30.28 2.10 -48.68
CA ASP A 50 -29.69 1.20 -47.68
C ASP A 50 -28.21 0.89 -47.96
N GLU A 51 -27.82 0.76 -49.22
CA GLU A 51 -26.42 0.61 -49.62
C GLU A 51 -25.57 1.85 -49.31
N LYS A 52 -26.07 3.05 -49.61
CA LYS A 52 -25.41 4.32 -49.23
C LYS A 52 -25.25 4.45 -47.71
N PHE A 53 -26.26 4.04 -46.94
CA PHE A 53 -26.20 4.04 -45.47
C PHE A 53 -25.27 2.94 -44.92
N LYS A 54 -25.04 1.84 -45.63
CA LYS A 54 -24.04 0.82 -45.24
C LYS A 54 -22.61 1.34 -45.39
N GLU A 55 -22.31 2.15 -46.40
CA GLU A 55 -21.00 2.81 -46.54
C GLU A 55 -20.71 3.80 -45.40
N SER A 56 -21.76 4.40 -44.80
CA SER A 56 -21.63 5.37 -43.72
C SER A 56 -21.73 4.80 -42.31
N ARG A 57 -21.93 3.48 -42.13
CA ARG A 57 -22.00 2.89 -40.79
C ARG A 57 -20.59 2.77 -40.21
N PRO A 58 -20.22 3.54 -39.17
CA PRO A 58 -19.02 3.24 -38.42
C PRO A 58 -19.16 1.83 -37.84
N CYS A 59 -18.17 0.98 -38.10
CA CYS A 59 -18.13 -0.39 -37.62
C CYS A 59 -18.33 -0.40 -36.09
N ARG A 60 -19.47 -0.90 -35.61
CA ARG A 60 -19.75 -1.04 -34.17
C ARG A 60 -19.16 -2.33 -33.65
N ILE A 61 -18.19 -2.19 -32.74
CA ILE A 61 -17.56 -3.30 -32.02
C ILE A 61 -18.45 -3.65 -30.83
N GLY A 62 -19.12 -4.80 -30.85
CA GLY A 62 -19.79 -5.35 -29.67
C GLY A 62 -18.86 -6.27 -28.87
N CYS A 63 -18.81 -6.10 -27.55
CA CYS A 63 -18.19 -7.06 -26.62
C CYS A 63 -19.19 -7.40 -25.50
N VAL A 64 -19.24 -8.67 -25.11
CA VAL A 64 -19.98 -9.21 -23.95
C VAL A 64 -18.97 -9.68 -22.91
N ALA A 65 -19.27 -9.49 -21.63
CA ALA A 65 -18.39 -9.80 -20.49
C ALA A 65 -18.52 -11.24 -19.96
N ASN A 66 -17.53 -11.66 -19.15
CA ASN A 66 -17.29 -13.04 -18.69
C ASN A 66 -18.24 -13.57 -17.59
N SER A 67 -18.43 -14.90 -17.64
CA SER A 67 -19.08 -15.86 -16.69
C SER A 67 -20.61 -15.96 -16.79
N SER A 68 -21.27 -17.13 -16.74
CA SER A 68 -20.89 -18.51 -16.40
C SER A 68 -21.66 -19.52 -17.29
N SER A 69 -21.28 -20.80 -17.20
CA SER A 69 -21.73 -21.92 -18.04
C SER A 69 -23.24 -22.21 -17.97
N ASN A 70 -23.99 -21.89 -19.02
CA ASN A 70 -25.10 -22.73 -19.55
C ASN A 70 -25.80 -22.20 -20.82
N SER A 71 -25.09 -21.49 -21.71
CA SER A 71 -25.72 -20.81 -22.85
C SER A 71 -25.07 -21.20 -24.17
N LYS A 72 -25.90 -21.38 -25.21
CA LYS A 72 -25.63 -21.92 -26.56
C LYS A 72 -24.63 -21.10 -27.42
N TYR A 73 -23.55 -20.55 -26.86
CA TYR A 73 -22.61 -19.71 -27.59
C TYR A 73 -21.16 -19.88 -27.12
N TYR A 74 -20.22 -19.61 -28.04
CA TYR A 74 -18.77 -19.84 -27.92
C TYR A 74 -18.03 -18.74 -27.14
N VAL A 75 -16.91 -19.10 -26.48
CA VAL A 75 -15.97 -18.18 -25.81
C VAL A 75 -14.51 -18.61 -26.01
N GLY A 76 -13.64 -17.66 -26.40
CA GLY A 76 -12.18 -17.76 -26.57
C GLY A 76 -11.54 -16.35 -26.67
N ALA A 77 -10.21 -16.23 -26.75
CA ALA A 77 -9.53 -14.94 -26.93
C ALA A 77 -9.91 -14.32 -28.28
N LEU A 78 -10.65 -13.21 -28.25
CA LEU A 78 -11.10 -12.49 -29.45
C LEU A 78 -10.03 -11.50 -29.91
N ALA A 79 -9.42 -11.77 -31.05
CA ALA A 79 -8.76 -10.73 -31.83
C ALA A 79 -9.82 -9.78 -32.41
N HIS A 80 -9.60 -8.47 -32.36
CA HIS A 80 -10.44 -7.53 -33.10
C HIS A 80 -10.28 -7.77 -34.60
N VAL A 81 -11.33 -8.23 -35.26
CA VAL A 81 -11.35 -8.38 -36.71
C VAL A 81 -12.18 -7.24 -37.29
N ALA A 82 -11.50 -6.23 -37.85
CA ALA A 82 -12.14 -5.23 -38.69
C ALA A 82 -12.12 -5.75 -40.14
N TYR A 83 -13.30 -5.96 -40.71
CA TYR A 83 -13.45 -6.35 -42.12
C TYR A 83 -13.65 -5.10 -42.97
N TYR A 84 -12.77 -4.90 -43.94
CA TYR A 84 -12.87 -3.82 -44.92
C TYR A 84 -13.17 -4.42 -46.29
N THR A 85 -14.21 -3.91 -46.94
CA THR A 85 -14.61 -4.35 -48.29
C THR A 85 -13.65 -3.87 -49.39
N ARG A 86 -12.70 -2.99 -49.06
CA ARG A 86 -11.66 -2.44 -49.94
C ARG A 86 -10.37 -2.26 -49.15
N ALA A 87 -9.23 -2.17 -49.85
CA ALA A 87 -7.97 -1.80 -49.23
C ALA A 87 -8.07 -0.39 -48.65
N VAL A 88 -7.66 -0.21 -47.39
CA VAL A 88 -7.76 1.06 -46.67
C VAL A 88 -6.37 1.51 -46.24
N ASP A 89 -6.15 2.81 -46.24
CA ASP A 89 -4.89 3.42 -45.81
C ASP A 89 -4.58 3.13 -44.33
N ARG A 90 -3.29 3.03 -44.01
CA ARG A 90 -2.76 2.84 -42.65
C ARG A 90 -3.35 3.84 -41.66
N ASP A 91 -3.52 5.10 -42.07
CA ASP A 91 -4.01 6.16 -41.18
C ASP A 91 -5.48 5.96 -40.78
N VAL A 92 -6.28 5.39 -41.67
CA VAL A 92 -7.70 5.07 -41.39
C VAL A 92 -7.79 3.88 -40.44
N VAL A 93 -6.96 2.86 -40.65
CA VAL A 93 -6.86 1.70 -39.74
C VAL A 93 -6.44 2.16 -38.34
N PHE A 94 -5.44 3.04 -38.23
CA PHE A 94 -4.99 3.59 -36.95
C PHE A 94 -6.08 4.42 -36.26
N ARG A 95 -6.82 5.23 -37.01
CA ARG A 95 -7.94 6.02 -36.48
C ARG A 95 -9.07 5.14 -35.95
N HIS A 96 -9.43 4.08 -36.68
CA HIS A 96 -10.44 3.11 -36.23
C HIS A 96 -9.98 2.35 -34.98
N TYR A 97 -8.71 1.96 -34.90
CA TYR A 97 -8.13 1.35 -33.71
C TYR A 97 -8.24 2.29 -32.49
N LEU A 98 -7.83 3.55 -32.63
CA LEU A 98 -7.92 4.53 -31.55
C LEU A 98 -9.36 4.80 -31.10
N LEU A 99 -10.30 4.93 -32.03
CA LEU A 99 -11.73 5.10 -31.73
C LEU A 99 -12.29 3.88 -30.99
N GLY A 100 -11.99 2.67 -31.46
CA GLY A 100 -12.43 1.42 -30.82
C GLY A 100 -11.89 1.24 -29.41
N THR A 101 -10.64 1.67 -29.17
CA THR A 101 -10.02 1.64 -27.82
C THR A 101 -10.68 2.66 -26.89
N ARG A 102 -10.97 3.88 -27.35
CA ARG A 102 -11.68 4.90 -26.54
C ARG A 102 -13.12 4.49 -26.23
N ASP A 103 -13.87 3.99 -27.20
CA ASP A 103 -15.25 3.53 -26.99
C ASP A 103 -15.32 2.35 -26.02
N ARG A 104 -14.33 1.45 -26.04
CA ARG A 104 -14.20 0.39 -25.05
C ARG A 104 -13.94 0.93 -23.65
N ALA A 105 -13.03 1.89 -23.49
CA ALA A 105 -12.78 2.51 -22.19
C ALA A 105 -14.05 3.13 -21.62
N HIS A 106 -14.78 3.92 -22.43
CA HIS A 106 -16.06 4.51 -22.01
C HIS A 106 -17.14 3.46 -21.69
N THR A 107 -17.21 2.38 -22.48
CA THR A 107 -18.16 1.28 -22.22
C THR A 107 -17.81 0.55 -20.93
N ALA A 108 -16.52 0.30 -20.67
CA ALA A 108 -16.04 -0.32 -19.44
C ALA A 108 -16.31 0.58 -18.22
N ASP A 109 -16.11 1.89 -18.33
CA ASP A 109 -16.45 2.86 -17.28
C ASP A 109 -17.95 2.88 -16.98
N ARG A 110 -18.78 2.88 -18.02
CA ARG A 110 -20.24 2.82 -17.86
C ARG A 110 -20.69 1.51 -17.21
N LEU A 111 -20.13 0.38 -17.62
CA LEU A 111 -20.44 -0.93 -17.01
C LEU A 111 -19.99 -0.99 -15.55
N PHE A 112 -18.83 -0.40 -15.24
CA PHE A 112 -18.34 -0.26 -13.88
C PHE A 112 -19.31 0.56 -13.03
N GLU A 113 -19.73 1.74 -13.49
CA GLU A 113 -20.67 2.60 -12.76
C GLU A 113 -22.03 1.91 -12.53
N LEU A 114 -22.54 1.20 -13.54
CA LEU A 114 -23.78 0.45 -13.43
C LEU A 114 -23.66 -0.71 -12.44
N SER A 115 -22.53 -1.41 -12.44
CA SER A 115 -22.22 -2.45 -11.46
C SER A 115 -22.13 -1.86 -10.05
N ALA A 116 -21.37 -0.78 -9.83
CA ALA A 116 -21.21 -0.12 -8.55
C ALA A 116 -22.54 0.39 -7.97
N THR A 117 -23.44 0.89 -8.84
CA THR A 117 -24.80 1.30 -8.45
C THR A 117 -25.63 0.10 -7.98
N ARG A 118 -25.56 -1.04 -8.69
CA ARG A 118 -26.25 -2.27 -8.29
C ARG A 118 -25.70 -2.83 -6.98
N PHE A 119 -24.37 -2.84 -6.82
CA PHE A 119 -23.72 -3.26 -5.58
C PHE A 119 -24.10 -2.37 -4.40
N THR A 120 -24.06 -1.05 -4.55
CA THR A 120 -24.49 -0.10 -3.51
C THR A 120 -25.93 -0.34 -3.05
N ARG A 121 -26.83 -0.72 -3.98
CA ARG A 121 -28.20 -1.12 -3.66
C ARG A 121 -28.24 -2.46 -2.92
N ALA A 122 -27.58 -3.50 -3.43
CA ALA A 122 -27.52 -4.82 -2.78
C ALA A 122 -26.96 -4.73 -1.35
N LEU A 123 -25.92 -3.91 -1.17
CA LEU A 123 -25.27 -3.67 0.11
C LEU A 123 -26.19 -2.96 1.13
N ALA A 124 -27.26 -2.28 0.69
CA ALA A 124 -28.25 -1.70 1.59
C ALA A 124 -29.21 -2.77 2.16
N TYR A 125 -29.38 -3.90 1.46
CA TYR A 125 -30.25 -4.99 1.88
C TYR A 125 -29.50 -6.09 2.65
N SER A 126 -28.26 -6.38 2.24
CA SER A 126 -27.40 -7.39 2.89
C SER A 126 -25.96 -6.88 2.98
N PRO A 127 -25.61 -6.16 4.06
CA PRO A 127 -24.28 -5.57 4.21
C PRO A 127 -23.18 -6.59 4.57
N GLU A 128 -23.55 -7.73 5.15
CA GLU A 128 -22.62 -8.75 5.68
C GLU A 128 -22.49 -10.00 4.79
N ASP A 129 -23.08 -10.02 3.59
CA ASP A 129 -22.94 -11.15 2.68
C ASP A 129 -21.51 -11.22 2.10
N ASN A 130 -20.69 -12.09 2.71
CA ASN A 130 -19.31 -12.34 2.31
C ASN A 130 -19.16 -12.74 0.83
N THR A 131 -20.13 -13.46 0.26
CA THR A 131 -20.02 -13.91 -1.14
C THR A 131 -20.17 -12.74 -2.11
N MET A 132 -21.07 -11.81 -1.79
CA MET A 132 -21.31 -10.60 -2.55
C MET A 132 -20.12 -9.63 -2.44
N LEU A 133 -19.60 -9.44 -1.21
CA LEU A 133 -18.42 -8.59 -0.96
C LEU A 133 -17.17 -9.13 -1.66
N ALA A 134 -16.90 -10.43 -1.56
CA ALA A 134 -15.77 -11.07 -2.22
C ALA A 134 -15.88 -10.98 -3.74
N SER A 135 -17.08 -11.20 -4.30
CA SER A 135 -17.33 -11.06 -5.74
C SER A 135 -17.10 -9.62 -6.22
N TYR A 136 -17.54 -8.62 -5.43
CA TYR A 136 -17.30 -7.22 -5.72
C TYR A 136 -15.82 -6.87 -5.71
N ALA A 137 -15.11 -7.23 -4.62
CA ALA A 137 -13.69 -6.98 -4.47
C ALA A 137 -12.86 -7.63 -5.58
N THR A 138 -13.19 -8.88 -5.93
CA THR A 138 -12.55 -9.61 -7.03
C THR A 138 -12.73 -8.88 -8.35
N ASN A 139 -13.96 -8.43 -8.66
CA ASN A 139 -14.24 -7.73 -9.91
C ASN A 139 -13.45 -6.42 -10.03
N ILE A 140 -13.43 -5.60 -8.99
CA ILE A 140 -12.71 -4.32 -9.04
C ILE A 140 -11.19 -4.53 -9.09
N CYS A 141 -10.66 -5.45 -8.29
CA CYS A 141 -9.22 -5.68 -8.24
C CYS A 141 -8.69 -6.49 -9.44
N SER A 142 -9.54 -7.29 -10.11
CA SER A 142 -9.13 -8.04 -11.31
C SER A 142 -8.62 -7.12 -12.40
N ALA A 143 -9.20 -5.93 -12.55
CA ALA A 143 -8.77 -4.97 -13.56
C ALA A 143 -7.35 -4.43 -13.30
N LEU A 144 -6.89 -4.42 -12.05
CA LEU A 144 -5.50 -4.09 -11.70
C LEU A 144 -4.51 -5.20 -12.07
N LYS A 145 -4.97 -6.45 -12.22
CA LYS A 145 -4.12 -7.61 -12.52
C LYS A 145 -3.82 -7.77 -14.01
N TYR A 146 -4.70 -7.32 -14.90
CA TYR A 146 -4.62 -7.60 -16.34
C TYR A 146 -3.96 -6.50 -17.19
N ASP A 147 -3.90 -5.25 -16.73
CA ASP A 147 -3.43 -4.10 -17.53
C ASP A 147 -2.12 -3.52 -16.98
N LEU A 148 -1.04 -4.31 -17.04
CA LEU A 148 0.28 -3.96 -16.52
C LEU A 148 1.05 -2.98 -17.44
N ASP A 149 0.67 -2.88 -18.72
CA ASP A 149 1.47 -2.19 -19.74
C ASP A 149 1.05 -0.72 -19.98
N HIS A 150 -0.10 -0.27 -19.46
CA HIS A 150 -0.60 1.10 -19.67
C HIS A 150 -0.73 1.91 -18.37
N ARG A 151 0.20 2.85 -18.15
CA ARG A 151 0.26 3.71 -16.95
C ARG A 151 -1.03 4.51 -16.71
N THR A 152 -1.66 5.02 -17.77
CA THR A 152 -2.93 5.77 -17.69
C THR A 152 -4.11 4.90 -17.28
N SER A 153 -4.12 3.62 -17.71
CA SER A 153 -5.16 2.67 -17.28
C SER A 153 -5.01 2.34 -15.80
N GLN A 154 -3.78 2.12 -15.33
CA GLN A 154 -3.50 1.82 -13.93
C GLN A 154 -3.98 2.93 -12.98
N GLU A 155 -3.73 4.20 -13.31
CA GLU A 155 -4.20 5.34 -12.50
C GLU A 155 -5.74 5.39 -12.43
N MET A 156 -6.43 5.14 -13.53
CA MET A 156 -7.90 5.07 -13.53
C MET A 156 -8.43 3.90 -12.70
N TYR A 157 -7.79 2.73 -12.74
CA TYR A 157 -8.20 1.59 -11.91
C TYR A 157 -7.88 1.80 -10.43
N LYS A 158 -6.77 2.48 -10.09
CA LYS A 158 -6.49 2.93 -8.71
C LYS A 158 -7.62 3.82 -8.20
N LEU A 159 -8.04 4.82 -8.98
CA LEU A 159 -9.18 5.69 -8.65
C LEU A 159 -10.48 4.91 -8.41
N LYS A 160 -10.74 3.87 -9.19
CA LYS A 160 -11.92 2.99 -9.02
C LYS A 160 -11.89 2.24 -7.69
N VAL A 161 -10.74 1.69 -7.30
CA VAL A 161 -10.56 1.05 -5.98
C VAL A 161 -10.74 2.05 -4.85
N CYS A 162 -10.13 3.24 -4.94
CA CYS A 162 -10.29 4.28 -3.92
C CYS A 162 -11.75 4.71 -3.75
N ARG A 163 -12.51 4.84 -4.85
CA ARG A 163 -13.96 5.12 -4.78
C ARG A 163 -14.70 3.99 -4.08
N ALA A 164 -14.40 2.73 -4.39
CA ALA A 164 -15.02 1.59 -3.72
C ALA A 164 -14.73 1.59 -2.21
N LEU A 165 -13.47 1.83 -1.80
CA LEU A 165 -13.09 1.97 -0.39
C LEU A 165 -13.85 3.12 0.29
N SER A 166 -14.02 4.26 -0.38
CA SER A 166 -14.76 5.39 0.18
C SER A 166 -16.23 5.06 0.45
N VAL A 167 -16.88 4.29 -0.42
CA VAL A 167 -18.28 3.84 -0.22
C VAL A 167 -18.41 2.92 0.99
N PHE A 168 -17.47 1.99 1.17
CA PHE A 168 -17.45 1.13 2.36
C PHE A 168 -17.17 1.90 3.64
N ARG A 169 -16.28 2.90 3.59
CA ARG A 169 -15.99 3.80 4.72
C ARG A 169 -17.22 4.60 5.13
N THR A 170 -17.98 5.17 4.19
CA THR A 170 -19.23 5.89 4.48
C THR A 170 -20.33 5.01 5.07
N ARG A 171 -20.28 3.70 4.81
CA ARG A 171 -21.26 2.73 5.33
C ARG A 171 -20.75 1.90 6.51
N GLU A 172 -19.62 2.27 7.09
CA GLU A 172 -19.00 1.60 8.25
C GLU A 172 -18.79 0.08 8.08
N ASN A 173 -18.54 -0.37 6.85
CA ASN A 173 -18.39 -1.79 6.53
C ASN A 173 -16.91 -2.20 6.41
N ALA A 174 -16.35 -2.71 7.51
CA ALA A 174 -14.96 -3.16 7.59
C ALA A 174 -14.68 -4.41 6.72
N LEU A 175 -15.63 -5.35 6.65
CA LEU A 175 -15.51 -6.60 5.90
C LEU A 175 -15.31 -6.34 4.40
N GLY A 176 -16.06 -5.39 3.84
CA GLY A 176 -15.90 -4.98 2.44
C GLY A 176 -14.52 -4.37 2.15
N CYS A 177 -13.98 -3.58 3.07
CA CYS A 177 -12.62 -3.05 2.96
C CYS A 177 -11.57 -4.17 3.04
N ALA A 178 -11.77 -5.16 3.90
CA ALA A 178 -10.87 -6.29 4.05
C ALA A 178 -10.85 -7.19 2.81
N GLU A 179 -12.01 -7.46 2.19
CA GLU A 179 -12.07 -8.22 0.94
C GLU A 179 -11.37 -7.50 -0.22
N ILE A 180 -11.45 -6.17 -0.27
CA ILE A 180 -10.62 -5.38 -1.20
C ILE A 180 -9.14 -5.57 -0.88
N LEU A 181 -8.72 -5.42 0.39
CA LEU A 181 -7.33 -5.58 0.81
C LEU A 181 -6.75 -6.95 0.43
N ARG A 182 -7.56 -8.01 0.54
CA ARG A 182 -7.20 -9.38 0.17
C ARG A 182 -6.96 -9.56 -1.33
N ASN A 183 -7.64 -8.78 -2.18
CA ASN A 183 -7.60 -8.92 -3.64
C ASN A 183 -6.65 -7.95 -4.36
N ILE A 184 -6.17 -6.90 -3.68
CA ILE A 184 -5.21 -5.93 -4.23
C ILE A 184 -3.91 -6.64 -4.64
N PRO A 185 -3.40 -6.41 -5.87
CA PRO A 185 -2.08 -6.92 -6.27
C PRO A 185 -0.97 -6.41 -5.35
N ARG A 186 -0.03 -7.29 -5.00
CA ARG A 186 1.09 -7.00 -4.09
C ARG A 186 2.17 -6.07 -4.70
N ASP A 187 1.96 -5.57 -5.90
CA ASP A 187 2.84 -4.57 -6.53
C ASP A 187 2.36 -3.14 -6.29
N VAL A 188 1.13 -2.97 -5.76
CA VAL A 188 0.48 -1.65 -5.60
C VAL A 188 0.39 -1.27 -4.12
N SER A 189 1.52 -0.80 -3.58
CA SER A 189 1.66 -0.45 -2.15
C SER A 189 0.72 0.66 -1.69
N ASP A 190 0.49 1.68 -2.51
CA ASP A 190 -0.37 2.82 -2.17
C ASP A 190 -1.80 2.40 -1.82
N LEU A 191 -2.40 1.53 -2.66
CA LEU A 191 -3.75 1.03 -2.45
C LEU A 191 -3.82 0.09 -1.24
N PHE A 192 -2.78 -0.72 -1.04
CA PHE A 192 -2.70 -1.61 0.12
C PHE A 192 -2.73 -0.81 1.42
N ARG A 193 -1.97 0.29 1.50
CA ARG A 193 -1.95 1.19 2.66
C ARG A 193 -3.30 1.83 2.93
N GLU A 194 -3.95 2.38 1.90
CA GLU A 194 -5.28 3.00 2.06
C GLU A 194 -6.31 1.97 2.55
N ALA A 195 -6.32 0.78 1.96
CA ALA A 195 -7.23 -0.29 2.38
C ALA A 195 -6.95 -0.79 3.80
N TYR A 196 -5.67 -0.91 4.20
CA TYR A 196 -5.30 -1.25 5.59
C TYR A 196 -5.80 -0.19 6.58
N CYS A 197 -5.58 1.10 6.29
CA CYS A 197 -6.08 2.19 7.11
C CYS A 197 -7.61 2.23 7.20
N CYS A 198 -8.32 1.92 6.10
CA CYS A 198 -9.78 1.77 6.12
C CYS A 198 -10.24 0.67 7.07
N VAL A 199 -9.66 -0.53 6.99
CA VAL A 199 -10.04 -1.65 7.87
C VAL A 199 -9.75 -1.27 9.32
N ASN A 200 -8.55 -0.79 9.60
CA ASN A 200 -8.15 -0.46 10.98
C ASN A 200 -8.94 0.72 11.57
N GLY A 201 -9.38 1.68 10.75
CA GLY A 201 -10.21 2.79 11.19
C GLY A 201 -11.67 2.40 11.49
N LEU A 202 -12.16 1.31 10.88
CA LEU A 202 -13.54 0.83 11.08
C LEU A 202 -13.61 -0.29 12.13
N ASP A 203 -12.73 -1.28 12.05
CA ASP A 203 -12.64 -2.39 12.99
C ASP A 203 -11.16 -2.73 13.29
N PRO A 204 -10.60 -2.17 14.37
CA PRO A 204 -9.24 -2.50 14.84
C PRO A 204 -9.05 -3.96 15.26
N THR A 205 -10.13 -4.72 15.50
CA THR A 205 -10.12 -6.12 15.98
C THR A 205 -10.32 -7.14 14.86
N TYR A 206 -10.44 -6.68 13.62
CA TYR A 206 -10.65 -7.53 12.45
C TYR A 206 -9.50 -8.54 12.23
N TRP A 207 -8.29 -8.20 12.65
CA TRP A 207 -7.10 -8.99 12.36
C TRP A 207 -7.04 -10.32 13.12
N THR A 208 -6.51 -11.37 12.47
CA THR A 208 -6.24 -12.66 13.13
C THR A 208 -4.75 -12.98 13.13
N LEU A 209 -4.35 -13.80 14.08
CA LEU A 209 -3.01 -14.38 14.15
C LEU A 209 -3.03 -15.90 13.92
N ASP A 210 -4.22 -16.50 13.84
CA ASP A 210 -4.37 -17.91 13.50
C ASP A 210 -4.29 -18.07 11.96
N PRO A 211 -3.29 -18.81 11.43
CA PRO A 211 -3.22 -19.10 10.01
C PRO A 211 -4.35 -20.02 9.52
N GLY A 212 -5.08 -20.69 10.41
CA GLY A 212 -6.23 -21.54 10.09
C GLY A 212 -7.54 -20.78 9.88
N ASP A 213 -7.63 -19.52 10.34
CA ASP A 213 -8.83 -18.71 10.20
C ASP A 213 -8.88 -17.99 8.85
N THR A 214 -9.65 -18.53 7.90
CA THR A 214 -9.83 -17.93 6.58
C THR A 214 -10.77 -16.71 6.57
N SER A 215 -11.52 -16.47 7.66
CA SER A 215 -12.51 -15.38 7.72
C SER A 215 -11.84 -14.00 7.81
N LYS A 216 -10.66 -13.95 8.42
CA LYS A 216 -9.88 -12.73 8.69
C LYS A 216 -8.56 -12.73 7.94
N ILE A 217 -7.90 -11.57 7.87
CA ILE A 217 -6.55 -11.47 7.30
C ILE A 217 -5.53 -11.74 8.41
N THR A 218 -4.64 -12.69 8.16
CA THR A 218 -3.61 -13.08 9.13
C THR A 218 -2.47 -12.05 9.16
N LEU A 219 -2.20 -11.45 10.32
CA LEU A 219 -1.08 -10.51 10.49
C LEU A 219 0.28 -11.17 10.30
N LEU A 220 0.40 -12.47 10.59
CA LEU A 220 1.62 -13.25 10.32
C LEU A 220 2.01 -13.26 8.84
N GLN A 221 1.04 -13.18 7.91
CA GLN A 221 1.37 -13.06 6.49
C GLN A 221 1.87 -11.66 6.16
N LEU A 222 1.28 -10.63 6.78
CA LEU A 222 1.70 -9.24 6.56
C LEU A 222 3.07 -8.94 7.19
N SER A 223 3.41 -9.57 8.32
CA SER A 223 4.71 -9.39 8.98
C SER A 223 5.89 -9.92 8.17
N THR A 224 5.66 -10.91 7.30
CA THR A 224 6.71 -11.44 6.43
C THR A 224 7.01 -10.54 5.22
N MET A 225 6.22 -9.50 4.99
CA MET A 225 6.42 -8.60 3.87
C MET A 225 7.63 -7.68 4.10
N PRO A 226 8.46 -7.44 3.07
CA PRO A 226 9.60 -6.55 3.19
C PRO A 226 9.13 -5.11 3.45
N LEU A 227 9.87 -4.35 4.27
CA LEU A 227 9.58 -2.94 4.54
C LEU A 227 9.43 -2.14 3.23
N ASP A 228 10.27 -2.41 2.23
CA ASP A 228 10.26 -1.78 0.92
C ASP A 228 8.90 -1.85 0.20
N PHE A 229 8.08 -2.84 0.51
CA PHE A 229 6.72 -2.91 -0.01
C PHE A 229 5.86 -1.76 0.51
N PHE A 230 5.99 -1.36 1.77
CA PHE A 230 5.19 -0.29 2.38
C PHE A 230 5.67 1.11 2.00
N LEU A 231 6.84 1.21 1.38
CA LEU A 231 7.44 2.47 0.94
C LEU A 231 6.95 2.88 -0.46
N SER A 232 6.72 4.17 -0.67
CA SER A 232 6.41 4.72 -1.99
C SER A 232 7.65 4.73 -2.91
N GLY A 233 7.43 4.81 -4.23
CA GLY A 233 8.50 4.72 -5.24
C GLY A 233 9.64 5.74 -5.07
N ASN A 234 9.37 6.91 -4.48
CA ASN A 234 10.38 7.92 -4.20
C ASN A 234 11.21 7.60 -2.94
N SER A 235 10.63 6.91 -1.94
CA SER A 235 11.32 6.55 -0.70
C SER A 235 12.17 5.28 -0.82
N LYS A 236 11.91 4.41 -1.80
CA LYS A 236 12.71 3.19 -2.10
C LYS A 236 14.18 3.45 -2.45
N GLN A 237 14.54 4.65 -2.91
CA GLN A 237 15.91 5.02 -3.33
C GLN A 237 16.59 6.01 -2.37
N SER A 238 15.89 6.48 -1.34
CA SER A 238 16.38 7.52 -0.43
C SER A 238 16.93 6.91 0.86
N SER A 239 18.03 7.46 1.38
CA SER A 239 18.40 7.28 2.80
C SER A 239 17.20 7.68 3.69
N LEU A 240 17.04 7.06 4.87
CA LEU A 240 15.95 7.23 5.87
C LEU A 240 15.34 8.64 6.04
N LYS A 241 16.03 9.71 5.64
CA LYS A 241 15.59 11.11 5.59
C LYS A 241 14.42 11.43 4.63
N GLY A 242 14.04 10.53 3.72
CA GLY A 242 12.95 10.76 2.76
C GLY A 242 11.64 10.03 3.06
N LEU A 243 11.56 9.29 4.18
CA LEU A 243 10.40 8.49 4.52
C LEU A 243 9.26 9.38 5.04
N LEU A 244 8.10 9.28 4.39
CA LEU A 244 6.88 9.86 4.93
C LEU A 244 6.54 9.12 6.23
N ILE A 245 6.39 9.85 7.33
CA ILE A 245 6.12 9.33 8.68
C ILE A 245 4.95 8.33 8.67
N ASP A 246 3.95 8.56 7.83
CA ASP A 246 2.77 7.72 7.72
C ASP A 246 3.02 6.35 7.06
N GLU A 247 4.07 6.21 6.22
CA GLU A 247 4.44 4.93 5.59
C GLU A 247 5.01 3.96 6.63
N ILE A 248 5.84 4.49 7.54
CA ILE A 248 6.47 3.73 8.62
C ILE A 248 5.43 3.33 9.68
N LYS A 249 4.45 4.20 9.95
CA LYS A 249 3.40 3.94 10.95
C LYS A 249 2.63 2.65 10.70
N ILE A 250 2.27 2.36 9.44
CA ILE A 250 1.51 1.15 9.10
C ILE A 250 2.34 -0.10 9.38
N PHE A 251 3.59 -0.11 8.91
CA PHE A 251 4.49 -1.23 9.15
C PHE A 251 4.76 -1.42 10.65
N ALA A 252 4.97 -0.33 11.38
CA ALA A 252 5.15 -0.34 12.82
C ALA A 252 3.89 -0.87 13.55
N ASP A 253 2.68 -0.50 13.13
CA ASP A 253 1.42 -1.01 13.69
C ASP A 253 1.31 -2.54 13.50
N ILE A 254 1.63 -3.06 12.31
CA ILE A 254 1.66 -4.51 12.05
C ILE A 254 2.66 -5.20 12.97
N ILE A 255 3.88 -4.67 13.08
CA ILE A 255 4.92 -5.23 13.97
C ILE A 255 4.42 -5.23 15.42
N ARG A 256 3.92 -4.10 15.93
CA ARG A 256 3.45 -3.97 17.32
C ARG A 256 2.37 -5.00 17.64
N ARG A 257 1.40 -5.20 16.74
CA ARG A 257 0.31 -6.18 16.92
C ARG A 257 0.81 -7.62 16.95
N VAL A 258 1.78 -7.95 16.10
CA VAL A 258 2.38 -9.30 16.09
C VAL A 258 3.19 -9.53 17.36
N VAL A 259 4.04 -8.57 17.74
CA VAL A 259 4.87 -8.61 18.95
C VAL A 259 4.02 -8.67 20.23
N ALA A 260 2.84 -8.04 20.25
CA ALA A 260 1.91 -8.08 21.39
C ALA A 260 1.48 -9.51 21.76
N VAL A 261 1.42 -10.41 20.78
CA VAL A 261 0.98 -11.80 20.99
C VAL A 261 2.15 -12.79 20.89
N TYR A 262 3.10 -12.53 19.99
CA TYR A 262 4.31 -13.33 19.79
C TYR A 262 5.56 -12.43 19.94
N PRO A 263 6.00 -12.14 21.18
CA PRO A 263 7.08 -11.20 21.41
C PRO A 263 8.43 -11.62 20.81
N THR A 264 8.63 -12.92 20.59
CA THR A 264 9.85 -13.49 20.02
C THR A 264 9.77 -13.74 18.51
N HIS A 265 8.69 -13.30 17.84
CA HIS A 265 8.46 -13.58 16.41
C HIS A 265 9.56 -13.01 15.51
N TYR A 266 10.07 -11.82 15.85
CA TYR A 266 11.16 -11.19 15.11
C TYR A 266 12.49 -11.43 15.83
N GLY A 267 13.56 -11.71 15.10
CA GLY A 267 14.90 -11.93 15.64
C GLY A 267 15.33 -13.40 15.69
N ASP A 268 15.96 -13.81 16.78
CA ASP A 268 16.54 -15.15 16.98
C ASP A 268 15.57 -16.16 17.59
N GLY A 269 14.30 -15.78 17.78
CA GLY A 269 13.27 -16.62 18.41
C GLY A 269 13.36 -16.70 19.93
N LEU A 270 14.37 -16.07 20.54
CA LEU A 270 14.62 -16.06 21.99
C LEU A 270 14.45 -14.67 22.60
N THR A 271 14.71 -13.63 21.81
CA THR A 271 14.66 -12.24 22.26
C THR A 271 13.22 -11.76 22.41
N ASP A 272 12.86 -11.28 23.61
CA ASP A 272 11.54 -10.72 23.90
C ASP A 272 11.46 -9.26 23.45
N LEU A 273 10.85 -9.02 22.30
CA LEU A 273 10.71 -7.69 21.72
C LEU A 273 9.47 -6.94 22.17
N LYS A 274 8.77 -7.37 23.25
CA LYS A 274 7.54 -6.74 23.73
C LYS A 274 7.67 -5.23 23.94
N TRP A 275 8.85 -4.79 24.33
CA TRP A 275 9.19 -3.38 24.47
C TRP A 275 8.94 -2.52 23.22
N LEU A 276 8.91 -3.11 22.02
CA LEU A 276 8.59 -2.39 20.78
C LEU A 276 7.19 -1.76 20.80
N ILE A 277 6.28 -2.28 21.64
CA ILE A 277 4.91 -1.79 21.79
C ILE A 277 4.92 -0.45 22.54
N ASP A 278 5.75 -0.35 23.58
CA ASP A 278 5.82 0.82 24.47
C ASP A 278 6.50 2.04 23.79
N LEU A 279 6.97 1.86 22.56
CA LEU A 279 7.57 2.90 21.73
C LEU A 279 6.48 3.76 21.06
N GLU A 280 5.72 4.50 21.84
CA GLU A 280 4.70 5.42 21.31
C GLU A 280 5.32 6.72 20.76
N THR A 281 6.51 7.09 21.24
CA THR A 281 7.27 8.26 20.80
C THR A 281 8.47 7.84 19.93
N PRO A 282 8.94 8.70 19.00
CA PRO A 282 10.19 8.44 18.33
C PRO A 282 11.31 8.43 19.37
N ILE A 283 11.76 7.23 19.73
CA ILE A 283 12.98 6.95 20.51
C ILE A 283 14.17 7.73 19.93
N ALA A 284 14.15 7.91 18.61
CA ALA A 284 15.10 8.71 17.89
C ALA A 284 14.76 10.20 18.05
N GLY A 285 15.61 10.99 18.72
CA GLY A 285 15.52 12.45 18.68
C GLY A 285 15.47 12.95 17.22
N GLU A 286 15.13 14.23 16.98
CA GLU A 286 14.89 14.83 15.63
C GLU A 286 15.90 14.42 14.54
N ASP A 287 17.12 14.05 14.95
CA ASP A 287 18.24 13.66 14.11
C ASP A 287 18.36 12.14 13.80
N GLY A 288 17.40 11.30 14.22
CA GLY A 288 17.32 9.87 13.86
C GLY A 288 18.38 8.95 14.52
N ARG A 289 19.35 9.54 15.22
CA ARG A 289 20.60 8.88 15.69
C ARG A 289 20.73 8.82 17.21
N ARG A 290 19.81 9.39 17.96
CA ARG A 290 19.85 9.48 19.42
C ARG A 290 18.72 8.65 20.00
N PHE A 291 19.00 7.57 20.70
CA PHE A 291 17.99 6.60 21.13
C PHE A 291 17.69 6.72 22.62
N ASP A 292 16.46 7.08 22.97
CA ASP A 292 15.95 7.02 24.34
C ASP A 292 15.11 5.77 24.63
N LEU A 293 15.69 4.83 25.39
CA LEU A 293 15.08 3.58 25.80
C LEU A 293 14.82 3.55 27.31
N SER A 294 14.92 4.68 28.01
CA SER A 294 14.65 4.76 29.46
C SER A 294 13.19 4.45 29.81
N CYS A 295 12.27 4.61 28.87
CA CYS A 295 10.87 4.20 29.00
C CYS A 295 10.67 2.67 28.96
N VAL A 296 11.73 1.89 28.74
CA VAL A 296 11.70 0.45 28.57
C VAL A 296 12.61 -0.24 29.60
N PRO A 297 12.12 -0.49 30.83
CA PRO A 297 12.96 -1.08 31.89
C PRO A 297 13.32 -2.55 31.63
N ASP A 298 12.52 -3.26 30.83
CA ASP A 298 12.66 -4.70 30.60
C ASP A 298 13.66 -5.09 29.50
N ILE A 299 14.27 -4.11 28.83
CA ILE A 299 15.19 -4.37 27.72
C ILE A 299 16.45 -5.14 28.17
N THR A 300 16.88 -6.10 27.35
CA THR A 300 18.03 -6.95 27.62
C THR A 300 19.18 -6.72 26.64
N HIS A 301 20.33 -7.34 26.92
CA HIS A 301 21.47 -7.31 26.00
C HIS A 301 21.23 -8.03 24.66
N HIS A 302 20.24 -8.93 24.58
CA HIS A 302 19.85 -9.57 23.31
C HIS A 302 19.09 -8.56 22.42
N ASP A 303 18.22 -7.75 23.01
CA ASP A 303 17.55 -6.64 22.31
C ASP A 303 18.56 -5.64 21.77
N LEU A 304 19.53 -5.24 22.60
CA LEU A 304 20.62 -4.35 22.19
C LEU A 304 21.45 -4.95 21.05
N ASN A 305 21.63 -6.28 21.00
CA ASN A 305 22.28 -6.95 19.87
C ASN A 305 21.51 -6.73 18.56
N ILE A 306 20.19 -6.86 18.58
CA ILE A 306 19.35 -6.64 17.40
C ILE A 306 19.42 -5.17 16.99
N ILE A 307 19.19 -4.24 17.93
CA ILE A 307 19.21 -2.79 17.67
C ILE A 307 20.54 -2.35 17.05
N THR A 308 21.65 -2.71 17.69
CA THR A 308 23.00 -2.28 17.24
C THR A 308 23.47 -3.00 15.98
N SER A 309 22.87 -4.13 15.60
CA SER A 309 23.20 -4.80 14.34
C SER A 309 22.72 -4.00 13.12
N SER A 310 21.57 -3.34 13.26
CA SER A 310 20.92 -2.55 12.22
C SER A 310 21.38 -1.08 12.22
N ILE A 311 21.71 -0.53 13.39
CA ILE A 311 22.02 0.88 13.56
C ILE A 311 23.49 1.04 13.93
N ARG A 312 24.32 1.52 12.98
CA ARG A 312 25.75 1.80 13.20
C ARG A 312 26.09 3.28 13.37
N SER A 313 25.17 4.17 12.98
CA SER A 313 25.37 5.62 12.99
C SER A 313 24.79 6.30 14.24
N ALA A 314 24.54 5.55 15.32
CA ALA A 314 24.00 6.11 16.55
C ALA A 314 25.01 7.07 17.21
N LEU A 315 24.50 8.19 17.70
CA LEU A 315 25.23 9.22 18.45
C LEU A 315 24.89 9.20 19.94
N ALA A 316 23.72 8.70 20.33
CA ALA A 316 23.36 8.66 21.75
C ALA A 316 22.52 7.44 22.12
N PHE A 317 22.68 6.98 23.36
CA PHE A 317 21.82 5.99 24.00
C PHE A 317 21.48 6.43 25.42
N ASN A 318 20.20 6.51 25.74
CA ASN A 318 19.69 6.62 27.10
C ASN A 318 19.07 5.28 27.50
N LEU A 319 19.72 4.55 28.42
CA LEU A 319 19.26 3.29 29.00
C LEU A 319 19.02 3.43 30.51
N ALA A 320 18.72 4.66 30.97
CA ALA A 320 18.49 4.90 32.39
C ALA A 320 17.35 4.01 32.91
N GLY A 321 17.59 3.28 34.01
CA GLY A 321 16.61 2.39 34.63
C GLY A 321 16.43 1.02 33.94
N CYS A 322 17.15 0.71 32.86
CA CYS A 322 17.07 -0.57 32.15
C CYS A 322 17.84 -1.70 32.87
N MET A 323 17.39 -2.10 34.08
CA MET A 323 18.14 -2.95 35.01
C MET A 323 18.58 -4.33 34.48
N LYS A 324 17.95 -4.84 33.41
CA LYS A 324 18.31 -6.13 32.77
C LYS A 324 19.47 -6.03 31.78
N VAL A 325 19.97 -4.82 31.50
CA VAL A 325 21.16 -4.61 30.66
C VAL A 325 22.42 -4.95 31.46
N ILE A 326 23.29 -5.74 30.85
CA ILE A 326 24.60 -6.15 31.39
C ILE A 326 25.73 -5.71 30.46
N ASP A 327 26.98 -5.90 30.88
CA ASP A 327 28.17 -5.47 30.12
C ASP A 327 28.18 -5.90 28.66
N LYS A 328 27.70 -7.12 28.36
CA LYS A 328 27.58 -7.62 26.98
C LYS A 328 26.78 -6.68 26.08
N GLY A 329 25.70 -6.09 26.58
CA GLY A 329 24.85 -5.16 25.83
C GLY A 329 25.56 -3.84 25.52
N VAL A 330 26.23 -3.28 26.51
CA VAL A 330 26.98 -2.02 26.36
C VAL A 330 28.23 -2.20 25.49
N CYS A 331 28.92 -3.34 25.60
CA CYS A 331 30.02 -3.70 24.70
C CYS A 331 29.57 -3.78 23.24
N LEU A 332 28.36 -4.28 22.96
CA LEU A 332 27.81 -4.31 21.59
C LEU A 332 27.58 -2.89 21.06
N ILE A 333 27.05 -2.00 21.90
CA ILE A 333 26.91 -0.56 21.59
C ILE A 333 28.29 0.03 21.27
N ALA A 334 29.28 -0.17 22.15
CA ALA A 334 30.64 0.36 22.00
C ALA A 334 31.32 -0.07 20.70
N VAL A 335 31.20 -1.35 20.32
CA VAL A 335 31.90 -1.92 19.17
C VAL A 335 31.22 -1.58 17.85
N ARG A 336 29.89 -1.45 17.83
CA ARG A 336 29.12 -1.25 16.58
C ARG A 336 28.78 0.20 16.30
N CYS A 337 28.66 1.03 17.34
CA CYS A 337 28.30 2.43 17.26
C CYS A 337 29.48 3.30 17.74
N THR A 338 30.55 3.36 16.96
CA THR A 338 31.78 4.06 17.38
C THR A 338 31.66 5.59 17.37
N GLY A 339 30.59 6.12 16.77
CA GLY A 339 30.30 7.57 16.68
C GLY A 339 29.59 8.16 17.90
N ILE A 340 29.45 7.41 19.00
CA ILE A 340 28.71 7.87 20.17
C ILE A 340 29.31 9.11 20.81
N GLU A 341 28.42 10.02 21.19
CA GLU A 341 28.69 11.29 21.86
C GLU A 341 28.03 11.36 23.24
N ASP A 342 26.78 10.89 23.38
CA ASP A 342 26.00 11.08 24.62
C ASP A 342 25.47 9.73 25.16
N LEU A 343 25.82 9.38 26.39
CA LEU A 343 25.39 8.13 27.03
C LEU A 343 24.81 8.36 28.42
N ASN A 344 23.66 7.74 28.68
CA ASN A 344 23.10 7.66 30.02
C ASN A 344 22.78 6.21 30.38
N PHE A 345 23.48 5.69 31.38
CA PHE A 345 23.37 4.34 31.92
C PHE A 345 23.04 4.36 33.42
N SER A 346 22.34 5.40 33.86
CA SER A 346 21.95 5.52 35.28
C SER A 346 21.10 4.33 35.73
N GLY A 347 21.38 3.79 36.91
CA GLY A 347 20.61 2.67 37.49
C GLY A 347 20.87 1.30 36.84
N LEU A 348 21.92 1.15 36.02
CA LEU A 348 22.33 -0.16 35.49
C LEU A 348 23.16 -0.94 36.54
N ALA A 349 22.49 -1.57 37.50
CA ALA A 349 23.10 -2.21 38.67
C ALA A 349 24.11 -3.35 38.36
N HIS A 350 24.04 -3.95 37.17
CA HIS A 350 24.90 -5.07 36.76
C HIS A 350 26.08 -4.66 35.88
N LEU A 351 26.26 -3.36 35.65
CA LEU A 351 27.33 -2.83 34.79
C LEU A 351 28.65 -2.74 35.56
N THR A 352 29.73 -3.24 34.98
CA THR A 352 31.07 -3.24 35.58
C THR A 352 32.05 -2.42 34.75
N ASP A 353 33.29 -2.30 35.23
CA ASP A 353 34.36 -1.58 34.53
C ASP A 353 34.54 -2.06 33.08
N ALA A 354 34.22 -3.33 32.78
CA ALA A 354 34.31 -3.88 31.43
C ALA A 354 33.54 -3.07 30.37
N SER A 355 32.35 -2.57 30.73
CA SER A 355 31.55 -1.71 29.84
C SER A 355 32.24 -0.40 29.52
N ILE A 356 32.73 0.29 30.56
CA ILE A 356 33.36 1.60 30.43
C ILE A 356 34.70 1.47 29.68
N ILE A 357 35.45 0.40 29.95
CA ILE A 357 36.68 0.08 29.23
C ILE A 357 36.42 -0.12 27.73
N ALA A 358 35.34 -0.82 27.37
CA ALA A 358 34.98 -1.02 25.96
C ALA A 358 34.64 0.31 25.29
N LEU A 359 33.81 1.14 25.93
CA LEU A 359 33.42 2.46 25.43
C LEU A 359 34.60 3.40 25.27
N ALA A 360 35.46 3.50 26.29
CA ALA A 360 36.60 4.40 26.27
C ALA A 360 37.60 4.05 25.16
N LYS A 361 37.74 2.76 24.85
CA LYS A 361 38.62 2.29 23.77
C LYS A 361 38.08 2.64 22.39
N THR A 362 36.77 2.51 22.17
CA THR A 362 36.15 2.63 20.83
C THR A 362 35.48 3.98 20.55
N CYS A 363 34.76 4.55 21.52
CA CYS A 363 33.93 5.75 21.37
C CYS A 363 34.70 7.03 21.74
N ARG A 364 35.69 7.40 20.92
CA ARG A 364 36.58 8.57 21.17
C ARG A 364 35.89 9.94 21.09
N ASN A 365 34.68 9.98 20.55
CA ASN A 365 33.88 11.20 20.41
C ASN A 365 32.93 11.46 21.59
N LEU A 366 33.05 10.68 22.67
CA LEU A 366 32.20 10.81 23.85
C LEU A 366 32.31 12.22 24.45
N LYS A 367 31.16 12.86 24.64
CA LYS A 367 30.97 14.22 25.18
C LYS A 367 30.23 14.19 26.52
N SER A 368 29.24 13.32 26.67
CA SER A 368 28.47 13.17 27.91
C SER A 368 28.40 11.70 28.32
N LEU A 369 28.74 11.41 29.58
CA LEU A 369 28.60 10.09 30.19
C LEU A 369 27.96 10.21 31.57
N ILE A 370 26.79 9.63 31.73
CA ILE A 370 26.03 9.60 32.99
C ILE A 370 25.93 8.14 33.44
N ILE A 371 26.55 7.78 34.55
CA ILE A 371 26.59 6.42 35.12
C ILE A 371 26.18 6.42 36.59
N ASN A 372 25.14 7.19 36.93
CA ASN A 372 24.64 7.31 38.29
C ASN A 372 24.14 5.96 38.83
N GLN A 373 24.26 5.74 40.14
CA GLN A 373 23.78 4.53 40.83
C GLN A 373 24.36 3.21 40.25
N CYS A 374 25.53 3.26 39.60
CA CYS A 374 26.24 2.08 39.09
C CYS A 374 27.24 1.56 40.12
N GLY A 375 26.77 0.88 41.17
CA GLY A 375 27.56 0.52 42.35
C GLY A 375 28.69 -0.52 42.15
N LEU A 376 28.86 -1.08 40.96
CA LEU A 376 29.95 -2.02 40.63
C LEU A 376 31.14 -1.36 39.92
N ILE A 377 30.99 -0.11 39.49
CA ILE A 377 32.03 0.69 38.84
C ILE A 377 33.11 1.10 39.84
N THR A 378 34.37 0.98 39.46
CA THR A 378 35.55 1.32 40.27
C THR A 378 36.43 2.36 39.57
N ASP A 379 37.45 2.85 40.27
CA ASP A 379 38.41 3.84 39.73
C ASP A 379 39.08 3.39 38.42
N THR A 380 39.20 2.06 38.21
CA THR A 380 39.75 1.50 36.97
C THR A 380 38.96 1.90 35.73
N SER A 381 37.63 2.07 35.83
CA SER A 381 36.81 2.56 34.73
C SER A 381 37.17 4.00 34.37
N ILE A 382 37.45 4.83 35.37
CA ILE A 382 37.73 6.25 35.24
C ILE A 382 39.13 6.48 34.68
N GLU A 383 40.11 5.67 35.10
CA GLU A 383 41.46 5.64 34.50
C GLU A 383 41.43 5.41 32.99
N VAL A 384 40.51 4.58 32.48
CA VAL A 384 40.45 4.35 31.03
C VAL A 384 39.72 5.48 30.30
N LEU A 385 38.89 6.27 30.98
CA LEU A 385 38.22 7.43 30.39
C LEU A 385 39.18 8.54 29.97
N GLU A 386 40.46 8.54 30.38
CA GLU A 386 41.49 9.46 29.86
C GLU A 386 41.58 9.42 28.32
N GLN A 387 41.14 8.33 27.71
CA GLN A 387 41.08 8.11 26.28
C GLN A 387 40.01 8.96 25.56
N CYS A 388 39.05 9.52 26.31
CA CYS A 388 37.92 10.31 25.82
C CYS A 388 38.13 11.82 26.07
N MET A 389 39.10 12.43 25.38
CA MET A 389 39.51 13.83 25.63
C MET A 389 38.43 14.90 25.32
N ASN A 390 37.32 14.52 24.67
CA ASN A 390 36.22 15.42 24.32
C ASN A 390 35.10 15.44 25.36
N LEU A 391 35.26 14.75 26.49
CA LEU A 391 34.26 14.68 27.55
C LEU A 391 34.02 16.08 28.14
N ARG A 392 32.75 16.46 28.23
CA ARG A 392 32.24 17.75 28.73
C ARG A 392 31.34 17.58 29.94
N GLU A 393 30.68 16.44 30.05
CA GLU A 393 29.77 16.11 31.13
C GLU A 393 30.04 14.70 31.63
N LEU A 394 30.27 14.58 32.93
CA LEU A 394 30.47 13.31 33.63
C LEU A 394 29.65 13.32 34.92
N SER A 395 28.73 12.37 35.06
CA SER A 395 27.87 12.25 36.25
C SER A 395 28.05 10.85 36.84
N LEU A 396 28.54 10.81 38.08
CA LEU A 396 28.98 9.63 38.83
C LEU A 396 28.22 9.53 40.16
N ASN A 397 27.07 10.19 40.31
CA ASN A 397 26.33 10.25 41.56
C ASN A 397 26.02 8.84 42.09
N GLU A 398 26.11 8.67 43.41
CA GLU A 398 25.81 7.40 44.09
C GLU A 398 26.66 6.20 43.62
N CYS A 399 27.85 6.43 43.05
CA CYS A 399 28.81 5.38 42.73
C CYS A 399 29.68 5.04 43.95
N GLY A 400 29.19 4.13 44.79
CA GLY A 400 29.77 3.87 46.12
C GLY A 400 31.16 3.20 46.18
N LYS A 401 31.79 2.90 45.05
CA LYS A 401 33.13 2.26 44.97
C LYS A 401 34.22 3.18 44.39
N LEU A 402 33.87 4.39 43.98
CA LEU A 402 34.83 5.37 43.46
C LEU A 402 35.53 6.08 44.61
N THR A 403 36.85 6.21 44.52
CA THR A 403 37.67 6.90 45.53
C THR A 403 38.27 8.20 44.97
N ASP A 404 38.92 8.98 45.83
CA ASP A 404 39.56 10.25 45.45
C ASP A 404 40.56 10.11 44.27
N ASP A 405 41.11 8.92 44.04
CA ASP A 405 42.00 8.67 42.90
C ASP A 405 41.28 8.89 41.55
N SER A 406 40.01 8.52 41.45
CA SER A 406 39.19 8.79 40.25
C SER A 406 39.06 10.29 39.95
N LEU A 407 38.95 11.12 40.98
CA LEU A 407 38.84 12.57 40.84
C LEU A 407 40.14 13.19 40.30
N LEU A 408 41.29 12.72 40.78
CA LEU A 408 42.60 13.17 40.30
C LEU A 408 42.81 12.84 38.81
N VAL A 409 42.38 11.66 38.39
CA VAL A 409 42.40 11.24 36.98
C VAL A 409 41.53 12.16 36.12
N ILE A 410 40.28 12.40 36.54
CA ILE A 410 39.34 13.26 35.80
C ILE A 410 39.92 14.68 35.65
N ALA A 411 40.44 15.25 36.74
CA ALA A 411 41.06 16.57 36.77
C ALA A 411 42.22 16.69 35.75
N ARG A 412 43.02 15.62 35.63
CA ARG A 412 44.19 15.60 34.74
C ARG A 412 43.81 15.40 33.27
N ALA A 413 42.84 14.53 33.00
CA ALA A 413 42.63 13.97 31.68
C ALA A 413 41.56 14.67 30.84
N HIS A 414 40.66 15.43 31.48
CA HIS A 414 39.51 16.04 30.81
C HIS A 414 39.51 17.57 30.95
N PRO A 415 40.43 18.30 30.28
CA PRO A 415 40.52 19.77 30.38
C PRO A 415 39.33 20.51 29.76
N ARG A 416 38.41 19.80 29.09
CA ARG A 416 37.19 20.34 28.49
C ARG A 416 35.93 20.02 29.30
N LEU A 417 36.09 19.44 30.48
CA LEU A 417 34.97 19.08 31.35
C LEU A 417 34.30 20.35 31.87
N THR A 418 33.00 20.46 31.65
CA THR A 418 32.17 21.61 32.06
C THR A 418 31.20 21.27 33.18
N ARG A 419 30.86 19.99 33.35
CA ARG A 419 29.94 19.50 34.38
C ARG A 419 30.47 18.18 34.94
N LEU A 420 30.76 18.18 36.24
CA LEU A 420 31.11 17.00 37.01
C LEU A 420 30.13 16.86 38.18
N GLU A 421 29.46 15.73 38.28
CA GLU A 421 28.55 15.42 39.38
C GLU A 421 28.98 14.17 40.12
N VAL A 422 29.16 14.29 41.42
CA VAL A 422 29.77 13.27 42.29
C VAL A 422 29.05 13.15 43.64
N SER A 423 27.77 13.56 43.65
CA SER A 423 26.94 13.59 44.86
C SER A 423 26.76 12.19 45.44
N PHE A 424 26.74 12.10 46.77
CA PHE A 424 26.50 10.84 47.50
C PHE A 424 27.49 9.70 47.17
N CYS A 425 28.69 10.02 46.69
CA CYS A 425 29.80 9.07 46.60
C CYS A 425 30.49 8.95 47.96
N ILE A 426 30.15 7.90 48.71
CA ILE A 426 30.53 7.74 50.12
C ILE A 426 32.02 7.51 50.39
N GLN A 427 32.82 7.21 49.36
CA GLN A 427 34.25 6.92 49.46
C GLN A 427 35.12 8.13 49.07
N PHE A 428 34.53 9.25 48.66
CA PHE A 428 35.29 10.49 48.45
C PHE A 428 35.60 11.15 49.80
N GLY A 429 36.88 11.48 49.99
CA GLY A 429 37.41 12.07 51.21
C GLY A 429 37.12 13.56 51.33
N ASP A 430 37.41 14.11 52.52
CA ASP A 430 37.14 15.51 52.85
C ASP A 430 37.99 16.48 52.00
N PHE A 431 37.32 17.48 51.39
CA PHE A 431 37.71 18.80 50.85
C PHE A 431 39.10 19.06 50.17
N GLU A 432 40.19 18.39 50.52
CA GLU A 432 41.54 18.66 50.01
C GLU A 432 41.74 18.18 48.55
N THR A 433 41.08 17.08 48.19
CA THR A 433 41.00 16.55 46.82
C THR A 433 40.14 17.45 45.92
N PHE A 434 39.04 17.97 46.45
CA PHE A 434 38.19 18.97 45.77
C PHE A 434 38.91 20.30 45.53
N ALA A 435 39.79 20.73 46.45
CA ALA A 435 40.62 21.92 46.25
C ALA A 435 41.67 21.74 45.14
N LYS A 436 42.15 20.51 44.89
CA LYS A 436 43.01 20.19 43.74
C LYS A 436 42.23 20.16 42.44
N LEU A 437 40.99 19.69 42.47
CA LEU A 437 40.05 19.72 41.33
C LEU A 437 39.72 21.15 40.88
N SER A 438 39.44 22.08 41.80
CA SER A 438 39.07 23.47 41.45
C SER A 438 40.21 24.28 40.82
N ASN A 439 41.44 23.78 40.89
CA ASN A 439 42.60 24.39 40.24
C ASN A 439 42.90 23.77 38.87
N ALA A 440 42.22 22.68 38.51
CA ALA A 440 42.43 21.90 37.29
C ALA A 440 41.27 21.98 36.28
N VAL A 441 40.06 22.30 36.74
CA VAL A 441 38.86 22.61 35.94
C VAL A 441 38.62 24.12 35.99
#